data_AF-A0A9E2Q353-F1
#
_entry.id   AF-A0A9E2Q353-F1
#
_cell.length_a   1.000
_cell.length_b   1.000
_cell.length_c   1.000
_cell.angle_alpha   90.00
_cell.angle_beta   90.00
_cell.angle_gamma   90.00
#
_symmetry.space_group_name_H-M   'P 1'
#
loop_
_entity.id
_entity.type
_entity.pdbx_description
1 polymer ?
#
loop_
_entity_poly.entity_id
_entity_poly.type
_entity_poly.pdbx_seq_one_letter_code
_entity_poly.pdbx_strand_id
1 'polypeptide(L)'
;MAVAATPPPGRQLDDAQMTPFARKIVFFSSGGAFLDGYVLSIIGVALVQLTPALGLTDTQAAATGAAALAGIFFGSLVGGRLTDALGRRTMFILDVSAIAVASLAACFVGSAWQLIVLRLVLGFFIGADYPIATSLIAEFSPRAQRAVTMGTVSAAWYLGATAAAGVGFALYAVDGGWRWMLGSAVVPAVALLVGRRDIPESARWLAQRGRTDEAREVMATVFGEGVELAPQESSPTGFRAVFRQGYLGRTVYLGLLILCQVVPMYAMYTFGPSIIA
;
A
#
# COMPACT_ATOMS: atom_id res chain seq x y z
N MET A 1 -32.23 18.00 41.27
CA MET A 1 -31.72 17.30 40.08
C MET A 1 -30.20 17.35 40.13
N ALA A 2 -29.56 16.22 40.43
CA ALA A 2 -28.10 16.14 40.43
C ALA A 2 -27.61 16.20 38.97
N VAL A 3 -26.81 17.21 38.66
CA VAL A 3 -26.05 17.30 37.41
C VAL A 3 -25.07 16.13 37.44
N ALA A 4 -25.29 15.14 36.57
CA ALA A 4 -24.34 14.04 36.40
C ALA A 4 -23.00 14.65 35.97
N ALA A 5 -21.97 14.45 36.80
CA ALA A 5 -20.62 14.89 36.52
C ALA A 5 -20.16 14.24 35.20
N THR A 6 -19.80 15.07 34.23
CA THR A 6 -19.12 14.63 33.00
C THR A 6 -17.85 13.88 33.43
N PRO A 7 -17.62 12.64 32.97
CA PRO A 7 -16.37 11.96 33.28
C PRO A 7 -15.18 12.82 32.83
N PRO A 8 -14.03 12.78 33.53
CA PRO A 8 -12.86 13.55 33.15
C PRO A 8 -12.51 13.24 31.68
N PRO A 9 -12.18 14.25 30.86
CA PRO A 9 -11.86 14.00 29.45
C PRO A 9 -10.72 12.99 29.39
N GLY A 10 -10.98 11.84 28.76
CA GLY A 10 -9.96 10.83 28.51
C GLY A 10 -8.78 11.47 27.76
N ARG A 11 -7.56 10.94 27.96
CA ARG A 11 -6.39 11.43 27.23
C ARG A 11 -6.68 11.31 25.74
N GLN A 12 -6.58 12.41 25.00
CA GLN A 12 -6.76 12.36 23.55
C GLN A 12 -5.57 11.62 22.93
N LEU A 13 -5.85 10.84 21.89
CA LEU A 13 -4.84 10.12 21.09
C LEU A 13 -3.67 11.03 20.66
N ASP A 14 -3.95 12.30 20.38
CA ASP A 14 -2.95 13.26 19.92
C ASP A 14 -1.86 13.56 20.97
N ASP A 15 -2.16 13.36 22.26
CA ASP A 15 -1.25 13.54 23.39
C ASP A 15 -0.63 12.22 23.88
N ALA A 16 -1.01 11.08 23.28
CA ALA A 16 -0.54 9.76 23.67
C ALA A 16 0.88 9.48 23.17
N GLN A 17 1.68 8.77 23.97
CA GLN A 17 2.97 8.25 23.52
C GLN A 17 2.79 7.00 22.66
N MET A 18 3.71 6.77 21.72
CA MET A 18 3.62 5.63 20.80
C MET A 18 3.98 4.34 21.54
N THR A 19 2.99 3.48 21.75
CA THR A 19 3.16 2.19 22.43
C THR A 19 3.96 1.22 21.56
N PRO A 20 4.59 0.18 22.14
CA PRO A 20 5.24 -0.87 21.35
C PRO A 20 4.30 -1.56 20.36
N PHE A 21 3.01 -1.69 20.72
CA PHE A 21 2.00 -2.26 19.84
C PHE A 21 1.66 -1.31 18.68
N ALA A 22 1.52 -0.01 18.92
CA ALA A 22 1.36 0.99 17.86
C ALA A 22 2.57 1.00 16.91
N ARG A 23 3.80 0.87 17.43
CA ARG A 23 5.02 0.72 16.60
C ARG A 23 5.00 -0.55 15.75
N LYS A 24 4.53 -1.68 16.31
CA LYS A 24 4.34 -2.94 15.57
C LYS A 24 3.36 -2.74 14.41
N ILE A 25 2.21 -2.10 14.66
CA ILE A 25 1.21 -1.80 13.63
C ILE A 25 1.84 -0.94 12.53
N VAL A 26 2.52 0.14 12.91
CA VAL A 26 3.21 1.02 11.96
C VAL A 26 4.21 0.25 11.11
N PHE A 27 5.06 -0.58 11.72
CA PHE A 27 6.09 -1.36 11.02
C PHE A 27 5.47 -2.33 9.98
N PHE A 28 4.45 -3.08 10.37
CA PHE A 28 3.76 -4.00 9.45
C PHE A 28 2.87 -3.30 8.43
N SER A 29 2.45 -2.06 8.71
CA SER A 29 1.78 -1.20 7.73
C SER A 29 2.77 -0.70 6.68
N SER A 30 3.97 -0.25 7.08
CA SER A 30 5.04 0.12 6.14
C SER A 30 5.59 -1.08 5.36
N GLY A 31 5.36 -2.30 5.85
CA GLY A 31 5.63 -3.52 5.10
C GLY A 31 4.87 -3.64 3.76
N GLY A 32 3.68 -3.06 3.65
CA GLY A 32 2.94 -3.01 2.37
C GLY A 32 3.73 -2.21 1.33
N ALA A 33 4.19 -1.01 1.70
CA ALA A 33 5.02 -0.19 0.83
C ALA A 33 6.34 -0.88 0.43
N PHE A 34 6.95 -1.69 1.31
CA PHE A 34 8.09 -2.53 0.93
C PHE A 34 7.73 -3.52 -0.19
N LEU A 35 6.60 -4.23 -0.05
CA LEU A 35 6.14 -5.17 -1.07
C LEU A 35 5.83 -4.45 -2.39
N ASP A 36 5.21 -3.27 -2.33
CA ASP A 36 4.92 -2.46 -3.51
C ASP A 36 6.20 -2.06 -4.25
N GLY A 37 7.17 -1.50 -3.52
CA GLY A 37 8.47 -1.12 -4.09
C GLY A 37 9.20 -2.32 -4.68
N TYR A 38 9.13 -3.47 -4.01
CA TYR A 38 9.70 -4.71 -4.52
C TYR A 38 9.10 -5.12 -5.87
N VAL A 39 7.77 -5.24 -5.94
CA VAL A 39 7.10 -5.76 -7.14
C VAL A 39 7.14 -4.77 -8.30
N LEU A 40 7.08 -3.46 -8.02
CA LEU A 40 7.15 -2.45 -9.07
C LEU A 40 8.57 -2.25 -9.62
N SER A 41 9.61 -2.61 -8.88
CA SER A 41 11.00 -2.50 -9.34
C SER A 41 11.56 -3.81 -9.92
N ILE A 42 11.19 -4.98 -9.40
CA ILE A 42 11.74 -6.27 -9.85
C ILE A 42 11.52 -6.54 -11.34
N ILE A 43 10.45 -5.96 -11.89
CA ILE A 43 10.13 -6.10 -13.30
C ILE A 43 11.25 -5.61 -14.22
N GLY A 44 11.95 -4.54 -13.85
CA GLY A 44 12.94 -3.93 -14.76
C GLY A 44 14.04 -4.93 -15.13
N VAL A 45 14.51 -5.69 -14.15
CA VAL A 45 15.49 -6.75 -14.38
C VAL A 45 14.85 -7.96 -15.07
N ALA A 46 13.63 -8.33 -14.67
CA ALA A 46 12.93 -9.45 -15.28
C ALA A 46 12.67 -9.25 -16.78
N LEU A 47 12.36 -8.02 -17.23
CA LEU A 47 12.11 -7.69 -18.64
C LEU A 47 13.30 -8.01 -19.55
N VAL A 48 14.53 -7.92 -19.06
CA VAL A 48 15.76 -8.21 -19.84
C VAL A 48 15.77 -9.66 -20.32
N GLN A 49 15.34 -10.61 -19.49
CA GLN A 49 15.25 -12.03 -19.86
C GLN A 49 13.89 -12.42 -20.42
N LEU A 50 12.82 -11.84 -19.87
CA LEU A 50 11.44 -12.14 -20.23
C LEU A 50 11.13 -11.78 -21.69
N THR A 51 11.65 -10.63 -22.17
CA THR A 51 11.42 -10.14 -23.53
C THR A 51 11.90 -11.15 -24.59
N PRO A 52 13.16 -11.61 -24.59
CA PRO A 52 13.59 -12.65 -25.52
C PRO A 52 12.95 -14.01 -25.24
N ALA A 53 12.71 -14.37 -23.96
CA ALA A 53 12.15 -15.68 -23.61
C ALA A 53 10.71 -15.90 -24.11
N LEU A 54 9.89 -14.85 -24.19
CA LEU A 54 8.53 -14.91 -24.72
C LEU A 54 8.39 -14.30 -26.12
N GLY A 55 9.48 -13.81 -26.72
CA GLY A 55 9.44 -13.12 -28.01
C GLY A 55 8.56 -11.87 -27.99
N LEU A 56 8.63 -11.08 -26.91
CA LEU A 56 7.81 -9.88 -26.76
C LEU A 56 8.20 -8.82 -27.79
N THR A 57 7.20 -8.19 -28.40
CA THR A 57 7.43 -6.95 -29.16
C THR A 57 7.73 -5.79 -28.21
N ASP A 58 8.38 -4.72 -28.70
CA ASP A 58 8.65 -3.52 -27.90
C ASP A 58 7.38 -2.95 -27.27
N THR A 59 6.27 -2.97 -28.02
CA THR A 59 4.95 -2.55 -27.54
C THR A 59 4.42 -3.44 -26.42
N GLN A 60 4.65 -4.75 -26.49
CA GLN A 60 4.26 -5.68 -25.42
C GLN A 60 5.13 -5.54 -24.18
N ALA A 61 6.44 -5.35 -24.33
CA ALA A 61 7.35 -5.09 -23.22
C ALA A 61 6.98 -3.77 -22.51
N ALA A 62 6.74 -2.71 -23.29
CA ALA A 62 6.31 -1.42 -22.78
C ALA A 62 4.94 -1.49 -22.07
N ALA A 63 3.97 -2.17 -22.69
CA ALA A 63 2.64 -2.38 -22.11
C ALA A 63 2.73 -3.20 -20.81
N THR A 64 3.61 -4.21 -20.77
CA THR A 64 3.86 -5.01 -19.56
C THR A 64 4.39 -4.10 -18.46
N GLY A 65 5.42 -3.29 -18.72
CA GLY A 65 5.94 -2.28 -17.80
C GLY A 65 4.86 -1.34 -17.25
N ALA A 66 4.09 -0.72 -18.14
CA ALA A 66 3.08 0.29 -17.82
C ALA A 66 1.78 -0.28 -17.18
N ALA A 67 1.47 -1.55 -17.40
CA ALA A 67 0.25 -2.20 -16.91
C ALA A 67 0.05 -2.05 -15.40
N ALA A 68 1.12 -2.16 -14.61
CA ALA A 68 1.03 -1.96 -13.16
C ALA A 68 0.64 -0.52 -12.79
N LEU A 69 1.16 0.48 -13.50
CA LEU A 69 0.80 1.89 -13.28
C LEU A 69 -0.66 2.17 -13.66
N ALA A 70 -1.13 1.58 -14.77
CA ALA A 70 -2.53 1.64 -15.15
C ALA A 70 -3.43 0.98 -14.08
N GLY A 71 -3.01 -0.17 -13.54
CA GLY A 71 -3.66 -0.81 -12.41
C GLY A 71 -3.73 0.11 -11.20
N ILE A 72 -2.61 0.73 -10.80
CA ILE A 72 -2.54 1.67 -9.67
C ILE A 72 -3.51 2.83 -9.85
N PHE A 73 -3.62 3.38 -11.07
CA PHE A 73 -4.60 4.41 -11.37
C PHE A 73 -6.02 3.95 -11.02
N PHE A 74 -6.50 2.84 -11.59
CA PHE A 74 -7.85 2.34 -11.32
C PHE A 74 -8.04 1.91 -9.85
N GLY A 75 -7.02 1.30 -9.26
CA GLY A 75 -6.98 0.90 -7.86
C GLY A 75 -7.15 2.08 -6.92
N SER A 76 -6.45 3.18 -7.17
CA SER A 76 -6.54 4.40 -6.34
C SER A 76 -7.90 5.09 -6.42
N LEU A 77 -8.60 5.00 -7.57
CA LEU A 77 -9.94 5.56 -7.75
C LEU A 77 -11.01 4.82 -6.93
N VAL A 78 -10.88 3.50 -6.82
CA VAL A 78 -11.89 2.63 -6.20
C VAL A 78 -11.51 2.22 -4.78
N GLY A 79 -10.22 2.15 -4.48
CA GLY A 79 -9.64 1.59 -3.26
C GLY A 79 -10.12 2.26 -1.98
N GLY A 80 -10.30 3.58 -1.98
CA GLY A 80 -10.87 4.30 -0.83
C GLY A 80 -12.28 3.80 -0.47
N ARG A 81 -13.18 3.73 -1.46
CA ARG A 81 -14.55 3.22 -1.26
C ARG A 81 -14.56 1.75 -0.87
N LEU A 82 -13.70 0.95 -1.49
CA LEU A 82 -13.59 -0.47 -1.21
C LEU A 82 -13.12 -0.71 0.24
N THR A 83 -12.13 0.06 0.70
CA THR A 83 -11.61 0.00 2.08
C THR A 83 -12.66 0.44 3.09
N ASP A 84 -13.38 1.52 2.80
CA ASP A 84 -14.46 1.99 3.68
C ASP A 84 -15.59 0.95 3.79
N ALA A 85 -15.86 0.22 2.70
CA ALA A 85 -16.85 -0.86 2.69
C ALA A 85 -16.37 -2.12 3.44
N LEU A 86 -15.18 -2.62 3.13
CA LEU A 86 -14.69 -3.92 3.61
C LEU A 86 -13.99 -3.88 4.98
N GLY A 87 -13.55 -2.70 5.42
CA GLY A 87 -12.66 -2.55 6.57
C GLY A 87 -11.18 -2.57 6.17
N ARG A 88 -10.33 -1.97 7.02
CA ARG A 88 -8.91 -1.78 6.73
C ARG A 88 -8.15 -3.10 6.87
N ARG A 89 -8.44 -3.87 7.92
CA ARG A 89 -7.80 -5.17 8.17
C ARG A 89 -8.10 -6.16 7.04
N THR A 90 -9.36 -6.26 6.63
CA THR A 90 -9.77 -7.14 5.52
C THR A 90 -9.04 -6.78 4.24
N MET A 91 -8.97 -5.48 3.93
CA MET A 91 -8.34 -5.01 2.71
C MET A 91 -6.82 -5.24 2.71
N PHE A 92 -6.13 -5.11 3.87
CA PHE A 92 -4.71 -5.43 4.06
C PHE A 92 -4.33 -6.92 3.97
N ILE A 93 -5.31 -7.80 4.07
CA ILE A 93 -5.11 -9.23 3.81
C ILE A 93 -5.36 -9.50 2.33
N LEU A 94 -6.42 -8.88 1.78
CA LEU A 94 -6.82 -9.06 0.40
C LEU A 94 -5.76 -8.57 -0.58
N ASP A 95 -5.20 -7.38 -0.38
CA ASP A 95 -4.18 -6.77 -1.23
C ASP A 95 -2.90 -7.63 -1.30
N VAL A 96 -2.32 -8.00 -0.17
CA VAL A 96 -1.09 -8.79 -0.07
C VAL A 96 -1.33 -10.20 -0.59
N SER A 97 -2.51 -10.79 -0.32
CA SER A 97 -2.87 -12.09 -0.86
C SER A 97 -3.01 -12.04 -2.38
N ALA A 98 -3.63 -10.99 -2.92
CA ALA A 98 -3.78 -10.81 -4.35
C ALA A 98 -2.43 -10.57 -5.04
N ILE A 99 -1.54 -9.79 -4.44
CA ILE A 99 -0.16 -9.60 -4.91
C ILE A 99 0.58 -10.95 -4.90
N ALA A 100 0.51 -11.72 -3.82
CA ALA A 100 1.17 -13.03 -3.72
C ALA A 100 0.65 -14.01 -4.79
N VAL A 101 -0.67 -14.09 -4.97
CA VAL A 101 -1.29 -14.98 -5.98
C VAL A 101 -0.93 -14.53 -7.39
N ALA A 102 -0.98 -13.23 -7.68
CA ALA A 102 -0.61 -12.69 -8.99
C ALA A 102 0.87 -12.91 -9.31
N SER A 103 1.76 -12.72 -8.33
CA SER A 103 3.20 -13.00 -8.45
C SER A 103 3.48 -14.48 -8.65
N LEU A 104 2.78 -15.37 -7.94
CA LEU A 104 2.91 -16.81 -8.14
C LEU A 104 2.39 -17.23 -9.52
N ALA A 105 1.25 -16.68 -9.95
CA ALA A 105 0.69 -16.94 -11.27
C ALA A 105 1.63 -16.46 -12.40
N ALA A 106 2.37 -15.37 -12.17
CA ALA A 106 3.34 -14.84 -13.13
C ALA A 106 4.45 -15.84 -13.49
N CYS A 107 4.79 -16.77 -12.59
CA CYS A 107 5.76 -17.85 -12.85
C CYS A 107 5.33 -18.78 -13.99
N PHE A 108 4.01 -18.94 -14.18
CA PHE A 108 3.43 -19.91 -15.11
C PHE A 108 2.98 -19.27 -16.43
N VAL A 109 3.25 -17.99 -16.62
CA VAL A 109 2.85 -17.26 -17.83
C VAL A 109 3.61 -17.77 -19.05
N GLY A 110 2.86 -17.94 -20.15
CA GLY A 110 3.40 -18.29 -21.48
C GLY A 110 3.18 -17.21 -22.54
N SER A 111 2.56 -16.08 -22.20
CA SER A 111 2.24 -15.00 -23.15
C SER A 111 2.28 -13.61 -22.54
N ALA A 112 2.58 -12.60 -23.37
CA ALA A 112 2.56 -11.19 -22.98
C ALA A 112 1.25 -10.78 -22.31
N TRP A 113 0.12 -11.20 -22.87
CA TRP A 113 -1.20 -10.74 -22.45
C TRP A 113 -1.57 -11.23 -21.05
N GLN A 114 -1.22 -12.47 -20.72
CA GLN A 114 -1.40 -13.00 -19.36
C GLN A 114 -0.61 -12.17 -18.35
N LEU A 115 0.64 -11.80 -18.68
CA LEU A 115 1.47 -10.99 -17.78
C LEU A 115 0.92 -9.56 -17.64
N ILE A 116 0.48 -8.93 -18.73
CA ILE A 116 -0.16 -7.61 -18.71
C ILE A 116 -1.39 -7.62 -17.79
N VAL A 117 -2.26 -8.64 -17.91
CA VAL A 117 -3.44 -8.77 -17.06
C VAL A 117 -3.05 -8.95 -15.60
N LEU A 118 -2.09 -9.84 -15.29
CA LEU A 118 -1.61 -10.03 -13.92
C LEU A 118 -1.02 -8.74 -13.34
N ARG A 119 -0.29 -7.96 -14.14
CA ARG A 119 0.27 -6.67 -13.75
C ARG A 119 -0.80 -5.62 -13.51
N LEU A 120 -1.86 -5.57 -14.32
CA LEU A 120 -3.01 -4.71 -14.09
C LEU A 120 -3.70 -5.05 -12.77
N VAL A 121 -3.95 -6.33 -12.51
CA VAL A 121 -4.57 -6.81 -11.25
C VAL A 121 -3.69 -6.45 -10.06
N LEU A 122 -2.40 -6.73 -10.15
CA LEU A 122 -1.44 -6.41 -9.10
C LEU A 122 -1.41 -4.91 -8.83
N GLY A 123 -1.29 -4.10 -9.88
CA GLY A 123 -1.33 -2.65 -9.78
C GLY A 123 -2.62 -2.13 -9.14
N PHE A 124 -3.77 -2.74 -9.44
CA PHE A 124 -5.04 -2.37 -8.82
C PHE A 124 -5.00 -2.52 -7.30
N PHE A 125 -4.47 -3.64 -6.78
CA PHE A 125 -4.36 -3.85 -5.33
C PHE A 125 -3.33 -2.93 -4.68
N ILE A 126 -2.19 -2.66 -5.33
CA ILE A 126 -1.23 -1.65 -4.87
C ILE A 126 -1.89 -0.27 -4.81
N GLY A 127 -2.61 0.13 -5.86
CA GLY A 127 -3.32 1.40 -5.92
C GLY A 127 -4.35 1.54 -4.80
N ALA A 128 -5.00 0.43 -4.44
CA ALA A 128 -5.94 0.38 -3.35
C ALA A 128 -5.29 0.39 -1.97
N ASP A 129 -4.02 -0.01 -1.81
CA ASP A 129 -3.29 0.00 -0.53
C ASP A 129 -2.88 1.41 -0.07
N TYR A 130 -2.46 2.29 -0.98
CA TYR A 130 -2.06 3.66 -0.64
C TYR A 130 -3.04 4.44 0.28
N PRO A 131 -4.35 4.50 0.01
CA PRO A 131 -5.30 5.16 0.91
C PRO A 131 -5.45 4.42 2.26
N ILE A 132 -5.24 3.10 2.30
CA ILE A 132 -5.31 2.30 3.53
C ILE A 132 -4.15 2.63 4.42
N ALA A 133 -2.93 2.48 3.91
CA ALA A 133 -1.69 2.71 4.65
C ALA A 133 -1.67 4.12 5.24
N THR A 134 -2.04 5.13 4.44
CA THR A 134 -2.10 6.53 4.91
C THR A 134 -3.17 6.74 5.97
N SER A 135 -4.37 6.15 5.83
CA SER A 135 -5.44 6.27 6.82
C SER A 135 -5.11 5.56 8.14
N LEU A 136 -4.47 4.39 8.07
CA LEU A 136 -4.16 3.56 9.23
C LEU A 136 -3.00 4.14 10.03
N ILE A 137 -1.96 4.63 9.36
CA ILE A 137 -0.89 5.41 10.00
C ILE A 137 -1.45 6.66 10.65
N ALA A 138 -2.37 7.33 9.97
CA ALA A 138 -3.06 8.50 10.50
C ALA A 138 -3.89 8.20 11.76
N GLU A 139 -4.40 6.98 11.88
CA GLU A 139 -5.21 6.53 13.00
C GLU A 139 -4.36 6.04 14.18
N PHE A 140 -3.23 5.39 13.92
CA PHE A 140 -2.40 4.79 14.97
C PHE A 140 -1.14 5.59 15.32
N SER A 141 -0.86 6.71 14.66
CA SER A 141 0.28 7.57 14.97
C SER A 141 -0.15 8.88 15.66
N PRO A 142 0.42 9.20 16.83
CA PRO A 142 0.27 10.52 17.44
C PRO A 142 0.72 11.63 16.48
N ARG A 143 0.09 12.80 16.56
CA ARG A 143 0.34 13.92 15.64
C ARG A 143 1.82 14.30 15.52
N ALA A 144 2.56 14.27 16.63
CA ALA A 144 3.99 14.59 16.67
C ALA A 144 4.88 13.59 15.90
N GLN A 145 4.47 12.33 15.79
CA GLN A 145 5.28 11.26 15.17
C GLN A 145 4.83 10.93 13.75
N ARG A 146 3.68 11.45 13.31
CA ARG A 146 3.08 11.16 12.01
C ARG A 146 4.03 11.38 10.83
N ALA A 147 4.84 12.45 10.87
CA ALA A 147 5.82 12.75 9.82
C ALA A 147 6.94 11.69 9.75
N VAL A 148 7.46 11.25 10.90
CA VAL A 148 8.48 10.19 10.98
C VAL A 148 7.91 8.86 10.50
N THR A 149 6.67 8.54 10.89
CA THR A 149 6.00 7.33 10.45
C THR A 149 5.78 7.32 8.93
N MET A 150 5.31 8.43 8.35
CA MET A 150 5.18 8.56 6.90
C MET A 150 6.53 8.45 6.20
N GLY A 151 7.59 9.05 6.76
CA GLY A 151 8.96 8.88 6.24
C GLY A 151 9.43 7.42 6.27
N THR A 152 9.03 6.65 7.28
CA THR A 152 9.36 5.22 7.40
C THR A 152 8.71 4.39 6.29
N VAL A 153 7.46 4.70 5.91
CA VAL A 153 6.79 4.07 4.76
C VAL A 153 7.53 4.34 3.47
N SER A 154 7.90 5.60 3.23
CA SER A 154 8.67 5.98 2.04
C SER A 154 10.03 5.25 2.00
N ALA A 155 10.73 5.18 3.13
CA ALA A 155 11.97 4.42 3.24
C ALA A 155 11.76 2.93 2.97
N ALA A 156 10.70 2.33 3.52
CA ALA A 156 10.36 0.92 3.28
C ALA A 156 10.13 0.63 1.80
N TRP A 157 9.47 1.54 1.07
CA TRP A 157 9.29 1.43 -0.38
C TRP A 157 10.63 1.35 -1.13
N TYR A 158 11.55 2.27 -0.86
CA TYR A 158 12.87 2.27 -1.49
C TYR A 158 13.74 1.07 -1.07
N LEU A 159 13.60 0.60 0.17
CA LEU A 159 14.22 -0.65 0.61
C LEU A 159 13.67 -1.84 -0.16
N GLY A 160 12.36 -1.89 -0.42
CA GLY A 160 11.73 -2.90 -1.27
C GLY A 160 12.28 -2.90 -2.68
N ALA A 161 12.37 -1.73 -3.31
CA ALA A 161 12.96 -1.54 -4.63
C ALA A 161 14.43 -2.00 -4.69
N THR A 162 15.20 -1.68 -3.65
CA THR A 162 16.61 -2.09 -3.53
C THR A 162 16.74 -3.61 -3.35
N ALA A 163 15.90 -4.21 -2.52
CA ALA A 163 15.85 -5.65 -2.33
C ALA A 163 15.47 -6.37 -3.64
N ALA A 164 14.55 -5.80 -4.42
CA ALA A 164 14.22 -6.29 -5.75
C ALA A 164 15.43 -6.27 -6.70
N ALA A 165 16.21 -5.19 -6.72
CA ALA A 165 17.44 -5.13 -7.50
C ALA A 165 18.44 -6.23 -7.09
N GLY A 166 18.62 -6.45 -5.77
CA GLY A 166 19.48 -7.51 -5.25
C GLY A 166 19.02 -8.92 -5.65
N VAL A 167 17.73 -9.21 -5.54
CA VAL A 167 17.15 -10.50 -5.96
C VAL A 167 17.23 -10.67 -7.48
N GLY A 168 16.93 -9.61 -8.24
CA GLY A 168 17.06 -9.60 -9.69
C GLY A 168 18.49 -9.91 -10.13
N PHE A 169 19.49 -9.31 -9.49
CA PHE A 169 20.90 -9.61 -9.75
C PHE A 169 21.26 -11.07 -9.42
N ALA A 170 20.85 -11.56 -8.25
CA ALA A 170 21.14 -12.93 -7.82
C ALA A 170 20.51 -14.00 -8.75
N LEU A 171 19.33 -13.72 -9.30
CA LEU A 171 18.62 -14.62 -10.21
C LEU A 171 18.96 -14.38 -11.69
N TYR A 172 19.79 -13.39 -12.00
CA TYR A 172 20.05 -13.00 -13.39
C TYR A 172 20.73 -14.11 -14.21
N ALA A 173 21.65 -14.86 -13.60
CA ALA A 173 22.37 -15.94 -14.27
C ALA A 173 21.60 -17.27 -14.29
N VAL A 174 20.42 -17.34 -13.67
CA VAL A 174 19.62 -18.56 -13.58
C VAL A 174 18.80 -18.71 -14.86
N ASP A 175 18.79 -19.90 -15.46
CA ASP A 175 17.95 -20.18 -16.62
C ASP A 175 16.46 -20.05 -16.24
N GLY A 176 15.70 -19.30 -17.05
CA GLY A 176 14.34 -18.89 -16.71
C GLY A 176 14.22 -18.04 -15.45
N GLY A 177 15.30 -17.36 -15.03
CA GLY A 177 15.39 -16.55 -13.81
C GLY A 177 14.26 -15.55 -13.64
N TRP A 178 13.77 -14.95 -14.72
CA TRP A 178 12.65 -14.01 -14.69
C TRP A 178 11.38 -14.57 -14.02
N ARG A 179 11.11 -15.88 -14.14
CA ARG A 179 9.95 -16.51 -13.47
C ARG A 179 10.11 -16.44 -11.97
N TRP A 180 11.31 -16.79 -11.49
CA TRP A 180 11.67 -16.75 -10.08
C TRP A 180 11.73 -15.32 -9.54
N MET A 181 12.16 -14.35 -10.34
CA MET A 181 12.14 -12.93 -9.98
C MET A 181 10.70 -12.41 -9.78
N LEU A 182 9.76 -12.77 -10.66
CA LEU A 182 8.37 -12.36 -10.48
C LEU A 182 7.70 -13.10 -9.31
N GLY A 183 8.04 -14.37 -9.11
CA GLY A 183 7.51 -15.21 -8.04
C GLY A 183 8.10 -14.94 -6.65
N SER A 184 9.31 -14.38 -6.56
CA SER A 184 9.99 -14.16 -5.28
C SER A 184 9.27 -13.17 -4.36
N ALA A 185 8.40 -12.32 -4.91
CA ALA A 185 7.51 -11.44 -4.14
C ALA A 185 6.56 -12.19 -3.19
N VAL A 186 6.31 -13.48 -3.42
CA VAL A 186 5.54 -14.35 -2.51
C VAL A 186 6.22 -14.43 -1.13
N VAL A 187 7.55 -14.39 -1.06
CA VAL A 187 8.30 -14.49 0.20
C VAL A 187 7.99 -13.32 1.14
N PRO A 188 8.23 -12.05 0.76
CA PRO A 188 7.84 -10.92 1.61
C PRO A 188 6.33 -10.84 1.82
N ALA A 189 5.50 -11.21 0.83
CA ALA A 189 4.04 -11.20 1.00
C ALA A 189 3.58 -12.18 2.10
N VAL A 190 4.09 -13.41 2.12
CA VAL A 190 3.77 -14.40 3.17
C VAL A 190 4.27 -13.91 4.54
N ALA A 191 5.48 -13.34 4.60
CA ALA A 191 6.01 -12.77 5.83
C ALA A 191 5.09 -11.65 6.38
N LEU A 192 4.55 -10.80 5.50
CA LEU A 192 3.59 -9.75 5.88
C LEU A 192 2.25 -10.33 6.33
N LEU A 193 1.70 -11.33 5.62
CA LEU A 193 0.46 -11.98 6.03
C LEU A 193 0.57 -12.62 7.41
N VAL A 194 1.72 -13.24 7.72
CA VAL A 194 2.01 -13.80 9.05
C VAL A 194 2.12 -12.70 10.09
N GLY A 195 2.86 -11.63 9.80
CA GLY A 195 3.09 -10.51 10.73
C GLY A 195 1.85 -9.66 11.01
N ARG A 196 0.92 -9.58 10.06
CA ARG A 196 -0.33 -8.80 10.16
C ARG A 196 -1.45 -9.52 10.91
N ARG A 197 -1.29 -10.78 11.33
CA ARG A 197 -2.36 -11.58 11.97
C ARG A 197 -2.98 -10.92 13.20
N ASP A 198 -2.13 -10.31 14.03
CA ASP A 198 -2.52 -9.71 15.31
C ASP A 198 -2.97 -8.25 15.18
N ILE A 199 -3.01 -7.69 13.97
CA ILE A 199 -3.40 -6.29 13.78
C ILE A 199 -4.93 -6.18 13.91
N PRO A 200 -5.44 -5.39 14.87
CA PRO A 200 -6.87 -5.18 15.03
C PRO A 200 -7.45 -4.38 13.86
N GLU A 201 -8.78 -4.42 13.71
CA GLU A 201 -9.46 -3.54 12.77
C GLU A 201 -9.39 -2.07 13.25
N SER A 202 -9.50 -1.13 12.32
CA SER A 202 -9.59 0.30 12.59
C SER A 202 -10.70 0.61 13.60
N ALA A 203 -10.34 1.20 14.74
CA ALA A 203 -11.29 1.62 15.77
C ALA A 203 -12.26 2.69 15.22
N ARG A 204 -11.78 3.57 14.31
CA ARG A 204 -12.61 4.54 13.60
C ARG A 204 -13.62 3.86 12.69
N TRP A 205 -13.20 2.85 11.93
CA TRP A 205 -14.13 2.12 11.06
C TRP A 205 -15.18 1.37 11.88
N LEU A 206 -14.78 0.73 12.99
CA LEU A 206 -15.70 0.07 13.91
C LEU A 206 -16.71 1.08 14.49
N ALA A 207 -16.27 2.25 14.95
CA ALA A 207 -17.14 3.30 15.44
C ALA A 207 -18.12 3.80 14.37
N GLN A 208 -17.66 4.01 13.13
CA GLN A 208 -18.53 4.39 11.99
C GLN A 208 -19.57 3.33 11.64
N ARG A 209 -19.29 2.05 11.92
CA ARG A 209 -20.23 0.94 11.76
C ARG A 209 -21.17 0.73 12.95
N GLY A 210 -21.12 1.61 13.96
CA GLY A 210 -21.92 1.50 15.19
C GLY A 210 -21.39 0.47 16.19
N ARG A 211 -20.20 -0.09 15.96
CA ARG A 211 -19.55 -1.09 16.83
C ARG A 211 -18.65 -0.39 17.86
N THR A 212 -19.26 0.44 18.70
CA THR A 212 -18.55 1.32 19.64
C THR A 212 -17.78 0.58 20.73
N ASP A 213 -18.29 -0.56 21.20
CA ASP A 213 -17.62 -1.35 22.26
C ASP A 213 -16.34 -2.00 21.73
N GLU A 214 -16.38 -2.56 20.53
CA GLU A 214 -15.18 -3.10 19.87
C GLU A 214 -14.16 -2.00 19.55
N ALA A 215 -14.63 -0.82 19.12
CA ALA A 215 -13.73 0.32 18.91
C ALA A 215 -13.01 0.72 20.21
N ARG A 216 -13.70 0.68 21.36
CA ARG A 216 -13.10 0.95 22.68
C ARG A 216 -12.10 -0.14 23.08
N GLU A 217 -12.40 -1.41 22.82
CA GLU A 217 -11.50 -2.53 23.08
C GLU A 217 -10.20 -2.43 22.26
N VAL A 218 -10.30 -2.09 20.97
CA VAL A 218 -9.14 -1.84 20.12
C VAL A 218 -8.30 -0.68 20.66
N MET A 219 -8.93 0.43 21.03
CA MET A 219 -8.21 1.58 21.59
C MET A 219 -7.51 1.24 22.90
N ALA A 220 -8.17 0.48 23.79
CA ALA A 220 -7.58 0.01 25.04
C ALA A 220 -6.38 -0.91 24.79
N THR A 221 -6.47 -1.80 23.79
CA THR A 221 -5.38 -2.70 23.41
C THR A 221 -4.18 -1.95 22.84
N VAL A 222 -4.43 -0.92 22.01
CA VAL A 222 -3.36 -0.22 21.28
C VAL A 222 -2.71 0.89 22.12
N PHE A 223 -3.49 1.68 22.86
CA PHE A 223 -3.02 2.88 23.56
C PHE A 223 -3.19 2.83 25.08
N GLY A 224 -3.84 1.80 25.63
CA GLY A 224 -4.16 1.67 27.05
C GLY A 224 -5.55 2.21 27.41
N GLU A 225 -6.03 1.87 28.60
CA GLU A 225 -7.34 2.32 29.10
C GLU A 225 -7.42 3.84 29.25
N GLY A 226 -8.57 4.43 28.90
CA GLY A 226 -8.84 5.86 29.07
C GLY A 226 -8.39 6.77 27.91
N VAL A 227 -7.91 6.21 26.80
CA VAL A 227 -7.65 6.95 25.55
C VAL A 227 -8.86 6.87 24.63
N GLU A 228 -9.48 8.02 24.35
CA GLU A 228 -10.64 8.08 23.45
C GLU A 228 -10.26 8.65 22.08
N LEU A 229 -10.91 8.15 21.04
CA LEU A 229 -10.86 8.76 19.72
C LEU A 229 -11.57 10.11 19.76
N ALA A 230 -10.92 11.16 19.25
CA ALA A 230 -11.60 12.43 19.04
C ALA A 230 -12.86 12.21 18.19
N PRO A 231 -14.04 12.72 18.60
CA PRO A 231 -15.24 12.64 17.79
C PRO A 231 -14.98 13.28 16.43
N GLN A 232 -15.02 12.49 15.37
CA GLN A 232 -14.85 12.98 14.01
C GLN A 232 -16.24 13.02 13.36
N GLU A 233 -16.75 14.22 13.10
CA GLU A 233 -17.97 14.39 12.31
C GLU A 233 -17.72 13.87 10.89
N SER A 234 -18.22 12.66 10.64
CA SER A 234 -18.24 12.04 9.33
C SER A 234 -19.32 12.72 8.49
N SER A 235 -18.99 13.79 7.79
CA SER A 235 -19.83 14.28 6.70
C SER A 235 -19.60 13.41 5.46
N PRO A 236 -20.66 12.82 4.85
CA PRO A 236 -20.52 12.07 3.61
C PRO A 236 -20.12 13.04 2.50
N THR A 237 -18.81 13.13 2.23
CA THR A 237 -18.27 13.97 1.17
C THR A 237 -18.13 13.15 -0.10
N GLY A 238 -18.86 13.55 -1.15
CA GLY A 238 -18.74 12.92 -2.46
C GLY A 238 -17.43 13.30 -3.15
N PHE A 239 -16.97 12.50 -4.12
CA PHE A 239 -15.77 12.76 -4.93
C PHE A 239 -15.76 14.18 -5.56
N ARG A 240 -16.94 14.72 -5.88
CA ARG A 240 -17.13 16.07 -6.44
C ARG A 240 -16.81 17.21 -5.45
N ALA A 241 -16.76 16.93 -4.13
CA ALA A 241 -16.44 17.93 -3.12
C ALA A 241 -15.00 18.45 -3.26
N VAL A 242 -14.07 17.57 -3.65
CA VAL A 242 -12.65 17.91 -3.91
C VAL A 242 -12.53 18.99 -4.99
N PHE A 243 -13.39 18.95 -6.01
CA PHE A 243 -13.37 19.88 -7.14
C PHE A 243 -14.13 21.18 -6.88
N ARG A 244 -15.04 21.22 -5.89
CA ARG A 244 -15.95 22.36 -5.65
C ARG A 244 -15.50 23.32 -4.55
N GLN A 245 -14.70 22.89 -3.58
CA GLN A 245 -14.34 23.70 -2.39
C GLN A 245 -13.06 24.54 -2.57
N GLY A 246 -12.70 24.95 -3.79
CA GLY A 246 -11.49 25.75 -4.05
C GLY A 246 -10.16 24.98 -3.94
N TYR A 247 -10.18 23.67 -3.70
CA TYR A 247 -8.98 22.83 -3.65
C TYR A 247 -8.43 22.45 -5.02
N LEU A 248 -9.17 22.70 -6.11
CA LEU A 248 -8.79 22.28 -7.47
C LEU A 248 -7.37 22.73 -7.86
N GLY A 249 -7.01 23.98 -7.59
CA GLY A 249 -5.68 24.49 -7.91
C GLY A 249 -4.57 23.73 -7.17
N ARG A 250 -4.79 23.37 -5.90
CA ARG A 250 -3.85 22.58 -5.10
C ARG A 250 -3.78 21.13 -5.57
N THR A 251 -4.92 20.52 -5.90
CA THR A 251 -4.97 19.16 -6.43
C THR A 251 -4.25 19.05 -7.77
N VAL A 252 -4.47 20.00 -8.69
CA VAL A 252 -3.79 20.02 -9.99
C VAL A 252 -2.29 20.24 -9.80
N TYR A 253 -1.88 21.21 -8.96
CA TYR A 253 -0.47 21.47 -8.70
C TYR A 253 0.24 20.24 -8.10
N LEU A 254 -0.31 19.64 -7.04
CA LEU A 254 0.26 18.46 -6.40
C LEU A 254 0.24 17.24 -7.32
N GLY A 255 -0.85 17.06 -8.07
CA GLY A 255 -0.98 15.96 -9.04
C GLY A 255 0.07 16.06 -10.14
N LEU A 256 0.29 17.26 -10.69
CA LEU A 256 1.30 17.49 -11.72
C LEU A 256 2.72 17.31 -11.17
N LEU A 257 2.99 17.83 -9.96
CA LEU A 257 4.27 17.64 -9.28
C LEU A 257 4.59 16.15 -9.07
N ILE A 258 3.63 15.39 -8.53
CA ILE A 258 3.78 13.95 -8.29
C ILE A 258 3.92 13.19 -9.61
N LEU A 259 3.15 13.54 -10.64
CA LEU A 259 3.24 12.91 -11.96
C LEU A 259 4.64 13.11 -12.57
N CYS A 260 5.18 14.33 -12.51
CA CYS A 260 6.53 14.66 -12.96
C CYS A 260 7.62 13.95 -12.16
N GLN A 261 7.38 13.58 -10.91
CA GLN A 261 8.31 12.79 -10.11
C GLN A 261 8.21 11.29 -10.44
N VAL A 262 6.99 10.77 -10.45
CA VAL A 262 6.70 9.33 -10.44
C VAL A 262 6.90 8.70 -11.82
N VAL A 263 6.50 9.38 -12.90
CA VAL A 263 6.61 8.85 -14.26
C VAL A 263 8.09 8.63 -14.66
N PRO A 264 9.00 9.62 -14.52
CA PRO A 264 10.41 9.40 -14.82
C PRO A 264 11.05 8.34 -13.93
N MET A 265 10.73 8.34 -12.64
CA MET A 265 11.24 7.35 -11.69
C MET A 265 10.88 5.91 -12.13
N TYR A 266 9.60 5.65 -12.47
CA TYR A 266 9.21 4.32 -12.93
C TYR A 266 9.71 3.98 -14.33
N ALA A 267 9.85 4.95 -15.23
CA ALA A 267 10.50 4.73 -16.51
C ALA A 267 11.96 4.26 -16.31
N MET A 268 12.70 4.90 -15.40
CA MET A 268 14.06 4.47 -15.04
C MET A 268 14.09 3.10 -14.37
N TYR A 269 13.18 2.79 -13.44
CA TYR A 269 13.17 1.45 -12.81
C TYR A 269 12.75 0.34 -13.77
N THR A 270 11.82 0.62 -14.69
CA THR A 270 11.30 -0.39 -15.62
C THR A 270 12.26 -0.64 -16.79
N PHE A 271 12.81 0.41 -17.39
CA PHE A 271 13.60 0.30 -18.62
C PHE A 271 15.09 0.55 -18.40
N GLY A 272 15.51 1.02 -17.22
CA GLY A 272 16.92 1.26 -16.91
C GLY A 272 17.80 0.03 -17.15
N PRO A 273 17.45 -1.17 -16.63
CA PRO A 273 18.24 -2.37 -16.88
C PRO A 273 18.36 -2.72 -18.37
N SER A 274 17.29 -2.57 -19.16
CA SER A 274 17.33 -2.82 -20.61
C SER A 274 18.12 -1.79 -21.41
N ILE A 275 18.28 -0.56 -20.89
CA ILE A 275 19.07 0.50 -21.55
C ILE A 275 20.57 0.30 -21.30
N ILE A 276 20.94 -0.32 -20.17
CA ILE A 276 22.34 -0.48 -19.74
C ILE A 276 22.92 -1.85 -20.16
N ALA A 277 22.08 -2.86 -20.34
CA ALA A 277 22.46 -4.21 -20.78
C ALA A 277 22.85 -4.25 -22.27
#